data_AF-R4RXB9-F1
#
_entry.id   AF-R4RXB9-F1
#
_cell.length_a   1.000
_cell.length_b   1.000
_cell.length_c   1.000
_cell.angle_alpha   90.00
_cell.angle_beta   90.00
_cell.angle_gamma   90.00
#
_symmetry.space_group_name_H-M   'P 1'
#
loop_
_entity.id
_entity.type
_entity.pdbx_description
1 polymer ?
#
loop_
_entity_poly.entity_id
_entity_poly.type
_entity_poly.pdbx_seq_one_letter_code
_entity_poly.pdbx_strand_id
1 'polypeptide(L)'
;MFFWALAISAAVIFILFLLFLSLKQEKESKPKEDKTEDKQNEIAKKQQEQYNNLLNKLDKEIDKITSNDENKTTKKEPKYHQDGTLESTTEYNPQTGNKTKETFYRTDGKTIDYTNEYNPQTGNETKKTNYKPDGKTIFYITKYEYNPQTGNETKKTNYKPDGKTIFYITKYEYNPQTGNKTKKTNYKPDGKTIVYTTEYNPQTGKETKRTYYNLDGTIKEEINY
;
A
#
# COMPACT_ATOMS: atom_id res chain seq x y z
N MET A 1 4.77 -26.63 33.90
CA MET A 1 3.57 -26.74 33.04
C MET A 1 3.92 -26.45 31.58
N PHE A 2 4.93 -27.13 31.02
CA PHE A 2 5.48 -26.85 29.67
C PHE A 2 5.82 -28.11 28.87
N PHE A 3 5.34 -29.30 29.28
CA PHE A 3 5.69 -30.57 28.62
C PHE A 3 4.62 -31.12 27.66
N TRP A 4 3.46 -30.49 27.52
CA TRP A 4 2.38 -30.99 26.65
C TRP A 4 2.29 -30.30 25.27
N ALA A 5 2.80 -29.08 25.12
CA ALA A 5 2.76 -28.37 23.84
C ALA A 5 3.74 -28.95 22.80
N LEU A 6 4.83 -29.59 23.23
CA LEU A 6 5.83 -30.17 22.32
C LEU A 6 5.36 -31.48 21.67
N ALA A 7 4.48 -32.25 22.33
CA ALA A 7 4.05 -33.56 21.83
C ALA A 7 3.04 -33.47 20.67
N ILE A 8 2.22 -32.42 20.66
CA ILE A 8 1.20 -32.20 19.61
C ILE A 8 1.87 -31.79 18.29
N SER A 9 2.96 -31.02 18.36
CA SER A 9 3.73 -30.57 17.18
C SER A 9 4.33 -31.74 16.38
N ALA A 10 4.91 -32.74 17.06
CA ALA A 10 5.53 -33.88 16.40
C ALA A 10 4.50 -34.77 15.68
N ALA A 11 3.33 -34.96 16.27
CA ALA A 11 2.25 -35.77 15.68
C ALA A 11 1.67 -35.12 14.42
N VAL A 12 1.49 -33.79 14.42
CA VAL A 12 0.98 -33.05 13.26
C VAL A 12 1.99 -33.07 12.10
N ILE A 13 3.29 -32.90 12.40
CA ILE A 13 4.36 -32.98 11.40
C ILE A 13 4.43 -34.39 10.79
N PHE A 14 4.25 -35.43 11.61
CA PHE A 14 4.24 -36.82 11.13
C PHE A 14 3.05 -37.12 10.21
N ILE A 15 1.86 -36.60 10.53
CA ILE A 15 0.67 -36.73 9.66
C ILE A 15 0.85 -35.98 8.33
N LEU A 16 1.42 -34.77 8.37
CA LEU A 16 1.73 -34.01 7.15
C LEU A 16 2.80 -34.71 6.29
N PHE A 17 3.78 -35.36 6.90
CA PHE A 17 4.80 -36.14 6.20
C PHE A 17 4.20 -37.38 5.52
N LEU A 18 3.27 -38.09 6.17
CA LEU A 18 2.54 -39.21 5.57
C LEU A 18 1.65 -38.78 4.40
N LEU A 19 0.98 -37.63 4.52
CA LEU A 19 0.22 -37.03 3.42
C LEU A 19 1.12 -36.68 2.22
N PHE A 20 2.33 -36.14 2.48
CA PHE A 20 3.30 -35.82 1.45
C PHE A 20 3.85 -37.07 0.74
N LEU A 21 4.08 -38.16 1.47
CA LEU A 21 4.47 -39.46 0.91
C LEU A 21 3.38 -40.07 0.02
N SER A 22 2.11 -39.95 0.44
CA SER A 22 0.95 -40.43 -0.33
C SER A 22 0.84 -39.73 -1.70
N LEU A 23 1.06 -38.41 -1.73
CA LEU A 23 1.03 -37.60 -2.97
C LEU A 23 2.14 -37.95 -3.97
N LYS A 24 3.25 -38.57 -3.52
CA LYS A 24 4.38 -38.90 -4.39
C LYS A 24 4.18 -40.18 -5.19
N GLN A 25 3.28 -41.08 -4.76
CA GLN A 25 3.04 -42.36 -5.44
C GLN A 25 2.22 -42.23 -6.74
N GLU A 26 1.60 -41.08 -7.01
CA GLU A 26 0.67 -40.92 -8.14
C GLU A 26 1.33 -40.47 -9.46
N LYS A 27 2.66 -40.30 -9.53
CA LYS A 27 3.34 -39.70 -10.70
C LYS A 27 4.13 -40.64 -11.63
N GLU A 28 3.91 -41.95 -11.59
CA GLU A 28 4.49 -42.85 -12.60
C GLU A 28 3.44 -43.73 -13.29
N SER A 29 2.78 -43.19 -14.31
CA SER A 29 2.29 -44.01 -15.44
C SER A 29 2.36 -43.23 -16.76
N LYS A 30 2.89 -43.88 -17.81
CA LYS A 30 3.09 -43.36 -19.18
C LYS A 30 1.80 -43.48 -20.03
N PRO A 31 1.69 -42.74 -21.16
CA PRO A 31 0.41 -42.21 -21.64
C PRO A 31 -0.36 -43.15 -22.58
N LYS A 32 -1.69 -43.06 -22.52
CA LYS A 32 -2.61 -43.44 -23.60
C LYS A 32 -3.66 -42.34 -23.76
N GLU A 33 -3.78 -41.80 -24.97
CA GLU A 33 -4.88 -40.91 -25.37
C GLU A 33 -6.23 -41.63 -25.21
N ASP A 34 -7.08 -41.14 -24.32
CA ASP A 34 -8.54 -41.35 -24.34
C ASP A 34 -9.20 -40.30 -23.41
N LYS A 35 -10.51 -40.06 -23.58
CA LYS A 35 -11.43 -39.05 -23.01
C LYS A 35 -11.53 -38.94 -21.47
N THR A 36 -10.47 -39.33 -20.77
CA THR A 36 -10.30 -39.38 -19.32
C THR A 36 -9.66 -38.10 -18.78
N GLU A 37 -8.94 -37.35 -19.61
CA GLU A 37 -8.17 -36.15 -19.25
C GLU A 37 -9.08 -34.98 -18.85
N ASP A 38 -10.22 -34.78 -19.52
CA ASP A 38 -11.20 -33.73 -19.14
C ASP A 38 -11.85 -34.00 -17.78
N LYS A 39 -12.18 -35.26 -17.48
CA LYS A 39 -12.74 -35.64 -16.16
C LYS A 39 -11.69 -35.49 -15.06
N GLN A 40 -10.44 -35.86 -15.31
CA GLN A 40 -9.35 -35.66 -14.34
C GLN A 40 -9.08 -34.17 -14.09
N ASN A 41 -9.13 -33.33 -15.12
CA ASN A 41 -8.98 -31.88 -14.99
C ASN A 41 -10.14 -31.23 -14.21
N GLU A 42 -11.37 -31.73 -14.39
CA GLU A 42 -12.54 -31.26 -13.61
C GLU A 42 -12.42 -31.67 -12.13
N ILE A 43 -11.95 -32.88 -11.85
CA ILE A 43 -11.69 -33.36 -10.49
C ILE A 43 -10.60 -32.53 -9.82
N ALA A 44 -9.49 -32.24 -10.52
CA ALA A 44 -8.40 -31.41 -10.00
C ALA A 44 -8.85 -29.98 -9.67
N LYS A 45 -9.70 -29.37 -10.52
CA LYS A 45 -10.29 -28.05 -10.25
C LYS A 45 -11.18 -28.05 -9.02
N LYS A 46 -12.06 -29.06 -8.87
CA LYS A 46 -12.92 -29.19 -7.68
C LYS A 46 -12.09 -29.38 -6.41
N GLN A 47 -11.02 -30.17 -6.46
CA GLN A 47 -10.09 -30.34 -5.33
C GLN A 47 -9.38 -29.02 -4.98
N GLN A 48 -8.95 -28.23 -5.97
CA GLN A 48 -8.34 -26.93 -5.74
C GLN A 48 -9.32 -25.93 -5.12
N GLU A 49 -10.58 -25.90 -5.57
CA GLU A 49 -11.63 -25.06 -4.96
C GLU A 49 -11.92 -25.47 -3.51
N GLN A 50 -11.97 -26.78 -3.23
CA GLN A 50 -12.12 -27.28 -1.87
C GLN A 50 -10.94 -26.89 -0.98
N TYR A 51 -9.72 -26.97 -1.49
CA TYR A 51 -8.51 -26.53 -0.79
C TYR A 51 -8.55 -25.03 -0.47
N ASN A 52 -8.89 -24.19 -1.45
CA ASN A 52 -8.99 -22.74 -1.27
C ASN A 52 -10.10 -22.37 -0.25
N ASN A 53 -11.23 -23.07 -0.28
CA ASN A 53 -12.31 -22.89 0.69
C ASN A 53 -11.89 -23.29 2.12
N LEU A 54 -11.10 -24.35 2.25
CA LEU A 54 -10.55 -24.77 3.54
C LEU A 54 -9.55 -23.74 4.06
N LEU A 55 -8.68 -23.21 3.19
CA LEU A 55 -7.71 -22.17 3.54
C LEU A 55 -8.41 -20.91 4.07
N ASN A 56 -9.45 -20.44 3.36
CA ASN A 56 -10.26 -19.30 3.77
C ASN A 56 -10.99 -19.51 5.11
N LYS A 57 -11.42 -20.75 5.41
CA LYS A 57 -12.02 -21.08 6.72
C LYS A 57 -10.98 -21.10 7.83
N LEU A 58 -9.79 -21.63 7.54
CA LEU A 58 -8.68 -21.67 8.48
C LEU A 58 -8.21 -20.25 8.84
N ASP A 59 -8.10 -19.37 7.85
CA ASP A 59 -7.77 -17.95 8.08
C ASP A 59 -8.79 -17.27 9.00
N LYS A 60 -10.09 -17.51 8.80
CA LYS A 60 -11.15 -16.97 9.66
C LYS A 60 -11.11 -17.49 11.09
N GLU A 61 -10.79 -18.77 11.28
CA GLU A 61 -10.65 -19.35 12.63
C GLU A 61 -9.36 -18.86 13.32
N ILE A 62 -8.27 -18.69 12.58
CA ILE A 62 -7.04 -18.08 13.08
C ILE A 62 -7.31 -16.63 13.53
N ASP A 63 -8.03 -15.84 12.73
CA ASP A 63 -8.45 -14.47 13.08
C ASP A 63 -9.29 -14.44 14.37
N LYS A 64 -10.21 -15.40 14.54
CA LYS A 64 -11.06 -15.51 15.73
C LYS A 64 -10.25 -15.86 16.99
N ILE A 65 -9.27 -16.76 16.87
CA ILE A 65 -8.39 -17.19 17.97
C ILE A 65 -7.42 -16.06 18.37
N THR A 66 -6.88 -15.34 17.38
CA THR A 66 -5.88 -14.28 17.62
C THR A 66 -6.48 -12.95 18.10
N SER A 67 -7.80 -12.73 17.98
CA SER A 67 -8.45 -11.52 18.49
C SER A 67 -8.58 -11.44 20.02
N ASN A 68 -8.36 -12.56 20.73
CA ASN A 68 -8.50 -12.64 22.19
C ASN A 68 -7.21 -12.32 22.97
N ASP A 69 -6.08 -12.10 22.29
CA ASP A 69 -4.84 -11.64 22.93
C ASP A 69 -4.69 -10.13 22.71
N GLU A 70 -4.58 -9.35 23.79
CA GLU A 70 -4.47 -7.87 23.80
C GLU A 70 -3.16 -7.33 23.19
N ASN A 71 -2.52 -8.08 22.29
CA ASN A 71 -1.29 -7.69 21.63
C ASN A 71 -1.49 -7.51 20.11
N LYS A 72 -2.27 -6.47 19.77
CA LYS A 72 -2.16 -5.60 18.58
C LYS A 72 -1.40 -6.19 17.38
N THR A 73 -1.90 -7.27 16.78
CA THR A 73 -1.36 -7.76 15.51
C THR A 73 -1.88 -6.86 14.39
N THR A 74 -1.00 -6.01 13.86
CA THR A 74 -1.25 -5.24 12.64
C THR A 74 -1.54 -6.23 11.51
N LYS A 75 -2.79 -6.32 11.03
CA LYS A 75 -3.14 -7.16 9.88
C LYS A 75 -2.29 -6.73 8.69
N LYS A 76 -1.55 -7.66 8.08
CA LYS A 76 -0.75 -7.42 6.87
C LYS A 76 -1.38 -8.15 5.68
N GLU A 77 -1.79 -7.40 4.67
CA GLU A 77 -2.40 -7.95 3.46
C GLU A 77 -1.41 -7.82 2.29
N PRO A 78 -0.88 -8.94 1.76
CA PRO A 78 -0.05 -8.91 0.55
C PRO A 78 -0.91 -8.83 -0.71
N LYS A 79 -0.43 -8.10 -1.70
CA LYS A 79 -0.97 -8.07 -3.06
C LYS A 79 0.12 -8.52 -4.03
N TYR A 80 -0.26 -9.34 -5.01
CA TYR A 80 0.65 -9.92 -5.98
C TYR A 80 0.26 -9.52 -7.40
N HIS A 81 1.26 -9.39 -8.26
CA HIS A 81 1.07 -9.33 -9.70
C HIS A 81 0.57 -10.68 -10.24
N GLN A 82 0.12 -10.71 -11.50
CA GLN A 82 -0.39 -11.92 -12.15
C GLN A 82 0.64 -13.06 -12.23
N ASP A 83 1.93 -12.73 -12.28
CA ASP A 83 3.04 -13.68 -12.28
C ASP A 83 3.41 -14.21 -10.88
N GLY A 84 2.69 -13.77 -9.84
CA GLY A 84 2.92 -14.15 -8.44
C GLY A 84 4.01 -13.34 -7.73
N THR A 85 4.63 -12.35 -8.37
CA THR A 85 5.57 -11.45 -7.70
C THR A 85 4.86 -10.49 -6.75
N LEU A 86 5.46 -10.19 -5.60
CA LEU A 86 4.84 -9.33 -4.58
C LEU A 86 4.79 -7.87 -5.07
N GLU A 87 3.60 -7.32 -5.21
CA GLU A 87 3.37 -5.93 -5.64
C GLU A 87 3.44 -4.98 -4.44
N SER A 88 2.71 -5.32 -3.38
CA SER A 88 2.63 -4.47 -2.18
C SER A 88 2.21 -5.24 -0.94
N THR A 89 2.45 -4.65 0.22
CA THR A 89 1.88 -5.08 1.51
C THR A 89 1.21 -3.91 2.20
N THR A 90 -0.01 -4.11 2.69
CA THR A 90 -0.77 -3.09 3.42
C THR A 90 -0.97 -3.51 4.88
N GLU A 91 -0.69 -2.59 5.79
CA GLU A 91 -0.89 -2.74 7.24
C GLU A 91 -2.07 -1.90 7.69
N TYR A 92 -2.89 -2.42 8.62
CA TYR A 92 -4.10 -1.76 9.10
C TYR A 92 -4.10 -1.55 10.62
N ASN A 93 -4.75 -0.48 11.06
CA ASN A 93 -5.04 -0.27 12.47
C ASN A 93 -6.16 -1.23 12.91
N PRO A 94 -5.96 -2.04 13.97
CA PRO A 94 -6.95 -3.04 14.38
C PRO A 94 -8.23 -2.45 14.98
N GLN A 95 -8.19 -1.19 15.47
CA GLN A 95 -9.34 -0.53 16.07
C GLN A 95 -10.21 0.18 15.03
N THR A 96 -9.58 0.86 14.08
CA THR A 96 -10.30 1.68 13.09
C THR A 96 -10.46 1.00 11.73
N GLY A 97 -9.69 -0.04 11.44
CA GLY A 97 -9.62 -0.67 10.12
C GLY A 97 -8.92 0.18 9.06
N ASN A 98 -8.48 1.40 9.40
CA ASN A 98 -7.78 2.26 8.45
C ASN A 98 -6.37 1.74 8.17
N LYS A 99 -5.88 1.98 6.95
CA LYS A 99 -4.46 1.74 6.62
C LYS A 99 -3.57 2.53 7.57
N THR A 100 -2.43 1.96 7.93
CA THR A 100 -1.37 2.61 8.71
C THR A 100 -0.08 2.68 7.92
N LYS A 101 0.18 1.67 7.07
CA LYS A 101 1.36 1.63 6.22
C LYS A 101 1.09 0.84 4.94
N GLU A 102 1.67 1.29 3.83
CA GLU A 102 1.80 0.51 2.61
C GLU A 102 3.27 0.47 2.20
N THR A 103 3.71 -0.69 1.72
CA THR A 103 5.04 -0.87 1.11
C THR A 103 4.83 -1.41 -0.29
N PHE A 104 5.37 -0.71 -1.28
CA PHE A 104 5.30 -1.08 -2.69
C PHE A 104 6.66 -1.57 -3.13
N TYR A 105 6.68 -2.69 -3.85
CA TYR A 105 7.88 -3.32 -4.35
C TYR A 105 8.02 -3.08 -5.85
N ARG A 106 9.24 -3.19 -6.34
CA ARG A 106 9.55 -3.20 -7.77
C ARG A 106 9.11 -4.53 -8.38
N THR A 107 9.26 -4.63 -9.68
CA THR A 107 8.91 -5.83 -10.47
C THR A 107 9.65 -7.10 -10.05
N ASP A 108 10.73 -7.00 -9.25
CA ASP A 108 11.42 -8.16 -8.66
C ASP A 108 10.72 -8.73 -7.41
N GLY A 109 9.68 -8.06 -6.92
CA GLY A 109 8.89 -8.42 -5.74
C GLY A 109 9.64 -8.34 -4.41
N LYS A 110 10.83 -7.73 -4.38
CA LYS A 110 11.74 -7.73 -3.21
C LYS A 110 12.27 -6.34 -2.89
N THR A 111 12.60 -5.57 -3.91
CA THR A 111 13.20 -4.24 -3.77
C THR A 111 12.09 -3.23 -3.53
N ILE A 112 12.15 -2.50 -2.42
CA ILE A 112 11.14 -1.48 -2.09
C ILE A 112 11.29 -0.31 -3.06
N ASP A 113 10.18 0.13 -3.67
CA ASP A 113 10.17 1.34 -4.48
C ASP A 113 9.76 2.56 -3.65
N TYR A 114 8.66 2.44 -2.90
CA TYR A 114 8.22 3.46 -1.96
C TYR A 114 7.36 2.88 -0.84
N THR A 115 7.26 3.64 0.25
CA THR A 115 6.33 3.35 1.35
C THR A 115 5.45 4.56 1.62
N ASN A 116 4.19 4.30 1.98
CA ASN A 116 3.26 5.31 2.47
C ASN A 116 2.93 5.02 3.95
N GLU A 117 2.78 6.06 4.76
CA GLU A 117 2.34 6.00 6.15
C GLU A 117 1.08 6.84 6.32
N TYR A 118 0.13 6.37 7.12
CA TYR A 118 -1.21 6.91 7.21
C TYR A 118 -1.60 7.24 8.65
N ASN A 119 -2.45 8.24 8.83
CA ASN A 119 -3.06 8.52 10.12
C ASN A 119 -4.06 7.41 10.45
N PRO A 120 -3.92 6.68 11.56
CA PRO A 120 -4.80 5.56 11.89
C PRO A 120 -6.25 5.97 12.15
N GLN A 121 -6.51 7.22 12.56
CA GLN A 121 -7.86 7.69 12.88
C GLN A 121 -8.58 8.20 11.63
N THR A 122 -7.88 8.93 10.75
CA THR A 122 -8.51 9.55 9.57
C THR A 122 -8.29 8.78 8.27
N GLY A 123 -7.31 7.88 8.22
CA GLY A 123 -6.90 7.17 7.00
C GLY A 123 -6.09 8.03 6.01
N ASN A 124 -5.81 9.31 6.33
CA ASN A 124 -5.09 10.20 5.43
C ASN A 124 -3.59 9.85 5.36
N GLU A 125 -3.00 9.91 4.16
CA GLU A 125 -1.56 9.68 3.95
C GLU A 125 -0.74 10.80 4.60
N THR A 126 0.04 10.50 5.63
CA THR A 126 0.83 11.52 6.35
C THR A 126 2.25 11.65 5.80
N LYS A 127 2.77 10.59 5.20
CA LYS A 127 4.15 10.54 4.70
C LYS A 127 4.30 9.53 3.58
N LYS A 128 5.10 9.89 2.59
CA LYS A 128 5.60 9.01 1.53
C LYS A 128 7.12 9.04 1.51
N THR A 129 7.76 7.87 1.47
CA THR A 129 9.21 7.73 1.33
C THR A 129 9.48 7.02 0.01
N ASN A 130 10.22 7.65 -0.89
CA ASN A 130 10.62 7.04 -2.16
C ASN A 130 12.08 6.61 -2.05
N TYR A 131 12.40 5.42 -2.54
CA TYR A 131 13.73 4.82 -2.47
C TYR A 131 14.42 4.90 -3.83
N LYS A 132 15.75 4.83 -3.81
CA LYS A 132 16.58 4.64 -5.00
C LYS A 132 16.43 3.20 -5.50
N PRO A 133 16.98 2.88 -6.69
CA PRO A 133 16.90 1.52 -7.25
C PRO A 133 17.46 0.39 -6.39
N ASP A 134 18.28 0.69 -5.38
CA ASP A 134 18.76 -0.30 -4.40
C ASP A 134 17.70 -0.71 -3.35
N GLY A 135 16.56 -0.01 -3.31
CA GLY A 135 15.44 -0.23 -2.38
C GLY A 135 15.72 0.05 -0.90
N LYS A 136 16.85 0.68 -0.59
CA LYS A 136 17.32 0.94 0.78
C LYS A 136 17.64 2.41 1.00
N THR A 137 18.26 3.05 0.03
CA THR A 137 18.65 4.45 0.09
C THR A 137 17.45 5.32 -0.23
N ILE A 138 17.10 6.24 0.66
CA ILE A 138 16.01 7.19 0.43
C ILE A 138 16.40 8.13 -0.71
N PHE A 139 15.48 8.36 -1.64
CA PHE A 139 15.61 9.35 -2.70
C PHE A 139 14.98 10.70 -2.30
N TYR A 140 13.77 10.69 -1.74
CA TYR A 140 13.14 11.84 -1.10
C TYR A 140 11.97 11.41 -0.22
N ILE A 141 11.53 12.32 0.66
CA ILE A 141 10.37 12.11 1.53
C ILE A 141 9.36 13.22 1.27
N THR A 142 8.08 12.88 1.18
CA THR A 142 6.98 13.84 1.17
C THR A 142 6.19 13.70 2.46
N LYS A 143 5.87 14.82 3.12
CA LYS A 143 4.92 14.84 4.24
C LYS A 143 3.72 15.69 3.87
N TYR A 144 2.55 15.28 4.33
CA TYR A 144 1.27 15.91 4.02
C TYR A 144 0.59 16.38 5.30
N GLU A 145 -0.11 17.50 5.18
CA GLU A 145 -0.92 18.11 6.22
C GLU A 145 -2.33 18.33 5.67
N TYR A 146 -3.33 18.13 6.52
CA TYR A 146 -4.74 18.15 6.14
C TYR A 146 -5.52 19.09 7.04
N ASN A 147 -6.59 19.66 6.49
CA ASN A 147 -7.58 20.37 7.29
C ASN A 147 -8.38 19.33 8.13
N PRO A 148 -8.43 19.46 9.47
CA PRO A 148 -9.05 18.44 10.33
C PRO A 148 -10.58 18.37 10.19
N GLN A 149 -11.22 19.42 9.69
CA GLN A 149 -12.69 19.47 9.54
C GLN A 149 -13.14 18.93 8.19
N THR A 150 -12.41 19.26 7.11
CA THR A 150 -12.79 18.91 5.73
C THR A 150 -12.04 17.70 5.18
N GLY A 151 -10.92 17.31 5.78
CA GLY A 151 -10.06 16.25 5.27
C GLY A 151 -9.22 16.64 4.05
N ASN A 152 -9.31 17.88 3.56
CA ASN A 152 -8.58 18.35 2.38
C ASN A 152 -7.08 18.53 2.67
N GLU A 153 -6.20 18.11 1.75
CA GLU A 153 -4.75 18.34 1.82
C GLU A 153 -4.43 19.83 1.74
N THR A 154 -3.97 20.45 2.81
CA THR A 154 -3.67 21.89 2.84
C THR A 154 -2.22 22.19 2.49
N LYS A 155 -1.32 21.23 2.71
CA LYS A 155 0.10 21.41 2.47
C LYS A 155 0.82 20.08 2.23
N LYS A 156 1.80 20.11 1.34
CA LYS A 156 2.82 19.07 1.22
C LYS A 156 4.22 19.67 1.25
N THR A 157 5.13 18.99 1.93
CA THR A 157 6.54 19.38 2.02
C THR A 157 7.40 18.24 1.48
N ASN A 158 8.22 18.54 0.47
CA ASN A 158 9.16 17.58 -0.10
C ASN A 158 10.54 17.80 0.53
N TYR A 159 11.10 16.74 1.09
CA TYR A 159 12.38 16.73 1.79
C TYR A 159 13.42 15.95 0.99
N LYS A 160 14.68 16.34 1.15
CA LYS A 160 15.86 15.59 0.73
C LYS A 160 15.94 14.24 1.45
N PRO A 161 16.83 13.33 1.02
CA PRO A 161 17.03 12.02 1.66
C PRO A 161 17.23 12.05 3.18
N ASP A 162 17.84 13.11 3.71
CA ASP A 162 18.05 13.30 5.15
C ASP A 162 16.76 13.49 5.98
N GLY A 163 15.61 13.70 5.32
CA GLY A 163 14.30 13.89 5.94
C GLY A 163 14.11 15.21 6.70
N LYS A 164 15.07 16.13 6.61
CA LYS A 164 15.14 17.41 7.32
C LYS A 164 15.24 18.59 6.36
N THR A 165 16.09 18.51 5.35
CA THR A 165 16.30 19.56 4.36
C THR A 165 15.15 19.58 3.36
N ILE A 166 14.57 20.75 3.09
CA ILE A 166 13.42 20.89 2.19
C ILE A 166 13.90 21.11 0.74
N PHE A 167 13.24 20.47 -0.22
CA PHE A 167 13.35 20.78 -1.66
C PHE A 167 12.38 21.88 -2.08
N TYR A 168 11.11 21.75 -1.68
CA TYR A 168 10.06 22.74 -1.93
C TYR A 168 8.83 22.44 -1.06
N ILE A 169 7.97 23.44 -0.92
CA ILE A 169 6.68 23.33 -0.23
C ILE A 169 5.57 23.64 -1.24
N THR A 170 4.44 22.95 -1.14
CA THR A 170 3.22 23.33 -1.87
C THR A 170 2.08 23.49 -0.88
N LYS A 171 1.31 24.57 -1.01
CA LYS A 171 0.08 24.80 -0.25
C LYS A 171 -1.12 24.84 -1.18
N TYR A 172 -2.28 24.50 -0.64
CA TYR A 172 -3.53 24.47 -1.38
C TYR A 172 -4.64 25.19 -0.63
N GLU A 173 -5.50 25.81 -1.41
CA GLU A 173 -6.71 26.47 -0.93
C GLU A 173 -7.90 25.87 -1.68
N TYR A 174 -9.05 25.85 -1.02
CA TYR A 174 -10.25 25.17 -1.49
C TYR A 174 -11.47 26.07 -1.35
N ASN A 175 -12.42 25.91 -2.25
CA ASN A 175 -13.73 26.52 -2.14
C ASN A 175 -14.53 25.78 -1.04
N PRO A 176 -15.07 26.48 -0.03
CA PRO A 176 -15.75 25.83 1.09
C PRO A 176 -17.12 25.23 0.72
N GLN A 177 -17.74 25.68 -0.38
CA GLN A 177 -19.05 25.19 -0.81
C GLN A 177 -18.93 23.96 -1.71
N THR A 178 -17.99 23.97 -2.67
CA THR A 178 -17.85 22.88 -3.64
C THR A 178 -16.78 21.85 -3.24
N GLY A 179 -15.87 22.20 -2.33
CA GLY A 179 -14.70 21.39 -2.00
C GLY A 179 -13.62 21.38 -3.07
N ASN A 180 -13.82 22.08 -4.20
CA ASN A 180 -12.83 22.14 -5.26
C ASN A 180 -11.61 22.97 -4.85
N LYS A 181 -10.43 22.56 -5.31
CA LYS A 181 -9.22 23.37 -5.20
C LYS A 181 -9.41 24.68 -5.95
N THR A 182 -9.05 25.80 -5.33
CA THR A 182 -9.12 27.15 -5.92
C THR A 182 -7.73 27.72 -6.18
N LYS A 183 -6.75 27.32 -5.37
CA LYS A 183 -5.37 27.77 -5.53
C LYS A 183 -4.36 26.72 -5.12
N LYS A 184 -3.24 26.71 -5.81
CA LYS A 184 -2.02 25.98 -5.47
C LYS A 184 -0.87 26.97 -5.50
N THR A 185 -0.07 27.01 -4.44
CA THR A 185 1.13 27.85 -4.38
C THR A 185 2.35 26.98 -4.13
N ASN A 186 3.36 27.09 -5.00
CA ASN A 186 4.63 26.39 -4.84
C ASN A 186 5.70 27.35 -4.34
N TYR A 187 6.40 26.95 -3.28
CA TYR A 187 7.41 27.74 -2.60
C TYR A 187 8.77 27.07 -2.68
N LYS A 188 9.82 27.89 -2.66
CA LYS A 188 11.19 27.47 -2.40
C LYS A 188 11.34 26.82 -1.00
N PRO A 189 12.50 26.20 -0.69
CA PRO A 189 12.78 25.61 0.62
C PRO A 189 12.56 26.53 1.82
N ASP A 190 12.73 27.84 1.66
CA ASP A 190 12.49 28.83 2.72
C ASP A 190 11.02 28.97 3.15
N GLY A 191 10.08 28.39 2.38
CA GLY A 191 8.64 28.42 2.65
C GLY A 191 7.98 29.79 2.47
N LYS A 192 8.71 30.77 1.92
CA LYS A 192 8.30 32.17 1.76
C LYS A 192 8.34 32.60 0.30
N THR A 193 9.43 32.28 -0.41
CA THR A 193 9.63 32.68 -1.80
C THR A 193 8.75 31.82 -2.72
N ILE A 194 7.79 32.45 -3.39
CA ILE A 194 6.88 31.79 -4.33
C ILE A 194 7.61 31.56 -5.65
N VAL A 195 7.51 30.35 -6.19
CA VAL A 195 8.01 30.01 -7.53
C VAL A 195 6.89 30.18 -8.57
N TYR A 196 5.72 29.65 -8.27
CA TYR A 196 4.52 29.82 -9.08
C TYR A 196 3.25 29.62 -8.27
N THR A 197 2.16 30.19 -8.77
CA THR A 197 0.80 29.91 -8.33
C THR A 197 0.00 29.32 -9.48
N THR A 198 -1.02 28.53 -9.16
CA THR A 198 -2.02 28.04 -10.11
C THR A 198 -3.39 28.30 -9.50
N GLU A 199 -4.25 28.96 -10.26
CA GLU A 199 -5.63 29.27 -9.90
C GLU A 199 -6.57 28.31 -10.65
N TYR A 200 -7.69 28.01 -10.01
CA TYR A 200 -8.65 27.03 -10.48
C TYR A 200 -10.06 27.60 -10.37
N ASN A 201 -10.92 27.24 -11.31
CA ASN A 201 -12.32 27.59 -11.28
C ASN A 201 -13.00 26.89 -10.08
N PRO A 202 -13.65 27.62 -9.15
CA PRO A 202 -14.21 27.04 -7.93
C PRO A 202 -15.36 26.06 -8.17
N GLN A 203 -16.06 26.15 -9.30
CA GLN A 203 -17.20 25.29 -9.61
C GLN A 203 -16.78 24.01 -10.35
N THR A 204 -15.80 24.10 -11.24
CA THR A 204 -15.38 22.97 -12.10
C THR A 204 -14.06 22.33 -11.68
N GLY A 205 -13.25 23.00 -10.87
CA GLY A 205 -11.91 22.56 -10.47
C GLY A 205 -10.86 22.61 -11.59
N LYS A 206 -11.20 23.16 -12.77
CA LYS A 206 -10.27 23.29 -13.91
C LYS A 206 -9.28 24.42 -13.67
N GLU A 207 -8.04 24.25 -14.11
CA GLU A 207 -7.03 25.32 -14.12
C GLU A 207 -7.52 26.48 -14.97
N THR A 208 -7.38 27.71 -14.46
CA THR A 208 -7.76 28.94 -15.17
C THR A 208 -6.56 29.81 -15.46
N LYS A 209 -5.57 29.81 -14.55
CA LYS A 209 -4.37 30.64 -14.69
C LYS A 209 -3.18 30.04 -13.95
N ARG A 210 -2.00 30.25 -14.48
CA ARG A 210 -0.72 29.99 -13.82
C ARG A 210 0.18 31.21 -13.90
N THR A 211 0.70 31.64 -12.75
CA THR A 211 1.61 32.79 -12.65
C THR A 211 2.95 32.32 -12.10
N TYR A 212 4.04 32.63 -12.81
CA TYR A 212 5.42 32.39 -12.39
C TYR A 212 6.03 33.67 -11.85
N TYR A 213 6.89 33.56 -10.84
CA TYR A 213 7.47 34.72 -10.17
C TYR A 213 9.00 34.74 -10.27
N ASN A 214 9.56 35.94 -10.31
CA ASN A 214 10.98 36.19 -10.12
C ASN A 214 11.35 36.07 -8.63
N LEU A 215 12.65 36.09 -8.33
CA LEU A 215 13.14 35.98 -6.94
C LEU A 215 12.73 37.16 -6.05
N ASP A 216 12.52 38.34 -6.63
CA ASP A 216 12.04 39.54 -5.94
C ASP A 216 10.52 39.55 -5.73
N GLY A 217 9.82 38.50 -6.20
CA GLY A 217 8.36 38.38 -6.09
C GLY A 217 7.58 39.07 -7.21
N THR A 218 8.24 39.71 -8.17
CA THR A 218 7.57 40.26 -9.35
C THR A 218 7.08 39.15 -10.27
N ILE A 219 6.02 39.41 -11.02
CA ILE A 219 5.48 38.46 -12.00
C ILE A 219 6.48 38.32 -13.15
N LYS A 220 6.88 37.08 -13.42
CA LYS A 220 7.72 36.71 -14.55
C LYS A 220 6.90 36.38 -15.79
N GLU A 221 5.84 35.60 -15.63
CA GLU A 221 5.03 35.07 -16.71
C GLU A 221 3.63 34.69 -16.21
N GLU A 222 2.62 34.87 -17.05
CA GLU A 222 1.25 34.40 -16.80
C GLU A 222 0.72 33.61 -18.01
N ILE A 223 0.06 32.49 -17.72
CA ILE A 223 -0.58 31.62 -18.70
C ILE A 223 -2.04 31.46 -18.29
N ASN A 224 -2.98 31.73 -19.20
CA ASN A 224 -4.41 31.52 -19.01
C ASN A 224 -4.89 30.31 -19.83
N TYR A 225 -5.89 29.58 -19.33
CA TYR A 225 -6.41 28.35 -19.92
C TYR A 225 -7.91 28.43 -20.24
#